data_AF-A0A353TWW0-F1
#
_entry.id   AF-A0A353TWW0-F1
#
_cell.length_a   1.000
_cell.length_b   1.000
_cell.length_c   1.000
_cell.angle_alpha   90.00
_cell.angle_beta   90.00
_cell.angle_gamma   90.00
#
_symmetry.space_group_name_H-M   'P 1'
#
loop_
_entity.id
_entity.type
_entity.pdbx_description
1 polymer ?
#
loop_
_entity_poly.entity_id
_entity_poly.type
_entity_poly.pdbx_seq_one_letter_code
_entity_poly.pdbx_strand_id
1 'polypeptide(L)' 'SKAKVEVKVESSSIFTNNEDRDNHLKSADFFDIEAYPEIVFESTAFEKVSDDEYKLKGHLNIKGVSKEIKLDVEYG' A
#
# COMPACT_ATOMS: atom_id res chain seq x y z
N SER A 1 -16.86 14.64 7.95
CA SER A 1 -16.46 13.26 8.28
C SER A 1 -14.93 13.21 8.32
N LYS A 2 -14.32 12.70 9.38
CA LYS A 2 -12.87 12.37 9.38
C LYS A 2 -12.75 10.92 8.95
N ALA A 3 -12.90 10.66 7.65
CA ALA A 3 -12.71 9.31 7.13
C ALA A 3 -11.25 8.89 7.38
N LYS A 4 -11.04 7.83 8.15
CA LYS A 4 -9.73 7.20 8.32
C LYS A 4 -9.73 5.91 7.51
N VAL A 5 -8.84 5.85 6.53
CA VAL A 5 -8.54 4.67 5.73
C VAL A 5 -7.25 4.05 6.26
N GLU A 6 -7.28 2.75 6.50
CA GLU A 6 -6.13 1.91 6.80
C GLU A 6 -6.20 0.68 5.89
N VAL A 7 -5.09 0.35 5.25
CA VAL A 7 -4.99 -0.83 4.39
C VAL A 7 -3.78 -1.63 4.83
N LYS A 8 -3.98 -2.94 4.98
CA LYS A 8 -2.93 -3.91 5.24
C LYS A 8 -2.93 -4.93 4.11
N VAL A 9 -1.77 -5.15 3.51
CA VAL A 9 -1.56 -6.12 2.45
C VAL A 9 -0.57 -7.16 2.97
N GLU A 10 -0.96 -8.43 2.95
CA GLU A 10 -0.05 -9.53 3.26
C GLU A 10 1.01 -9.64 2.16
N SER A 11 2.28 -9.41 2.48
CA SER A 11 3.37 -9.41 1.50
C SER A 11 3.51 -10.77 0.79
N SER A 12 3.13 -11.86 1.46
CA SER A 12 3.14 -13.22 0.93
C SER A 12 2.10 -13.47 -0.17
N SER A 13 1.05 -12.63 -0.23
CA SER A 13 -0.04 -12.72 -1.21
C SER A 13 0.35 -12.22 -2.60
N ILE A 14 1.56 -11.71 -2.78
CA ILE A 14 2.04 -11.20 -4.06
C ILE A 14 1.92 -12.26 -5.16
N PHE A 15 1.29 -11.85 -6.25
CA PHE A 15 1.04 -12.70 -7.41
C PHE A 15 1.20 -11.87 -8.67
N THR A 16 2.10 -12.28 -9.53
CA THR A 16 2.40 -11.58 -10.78
C THR A 16 2.21 -12.48 -12.01
N ASN A 17 1.55 -13.63 -11.84
CA ASN A 17 1.40 -14.66 -12.88
C ASN A 17 2.74 -15.24 -13.38
N ASN A 18 3.75 -15.27 -12.50
CA ASN A 18 5.05 -15.90 -12.74
C ASN A 18 5.62 -16.39 -11.40
N GLU A 19 5.66 -17.70 -11.21
CA GLU A 19 6.03 -18.32 -9.93
C GLU A 19 7.46 -17.98 -9.49
N ASP A 20 8.44 -18.05 -10.38
CA ASP A 20 9.84 -17.73 -10.05
C ASP A 20 10.00 -16.28 -9.61
N ARG A 21 9.31 -15.35 -10.28
CA ARG A 21 9.30 -13.93 -9.90
C ARG A 21 8.59 -13.73 -8.56
N ASP A 22 7.48 -14.41 -8.32
CA ASP A 22 6.74 -14.29 -7.06
C ASP A 22 7.58 -14.82 -5.89
N ASN A 23 8.30 -15.94 -6.08
CA ASN A 23 9.24 -16.48 -5.10
C ASN A 23 10.41 -15.52 -4.85
N HIS A 24 10.95 -14.90 -5.90
CA HIS A 24 12.02 -13.91 -5.78
C HIS A 24 11.56 -12.65 -5.02
N LEU A 25 10.37 -12.13 -5.31
CA LEU A 25 9.83 -10.95 -4.63
C LEU A 25 9.59 -11.20 -3.14
N LYS A 26 9.30 -12.45 -2.74
CA LYS A 26 9.12 -12.83 -1.33
C LYS A 26 10.43 -12.91 -0.54
N SER A 27 11.57 -13.03 -1.21
CA SER A 27 12.87 -13.25 -0.55
C SER A 27 13.37 -12.01 0.23
N ALA A 28 14.41 -12.21 1.04
CA ALA A 28 15.07 -11.15 1.80
C ALA A 28 15.66 -10.02 0.91
N ASP A 29 15.96 -10.31 -0.36
CA ASP A 29 16.48 -9.34 -1.32
C ASP A 29 15.39 -8.32 -1.76
N PHE A 30 14.11 -8.67 -1.60
CA PHE A 30 12.96 -7.85 -1.97
C PHE A 30 12.10 -7.54 -0.73
N PHE A 31 10.88 -8.09 -0.65
CA PHE A 31 9.93 -7.75 0.40
C PHE A 31 10.25 -8.36 1.75
N ASP A 32 11.09 -9.41 1.79
CA ASP A 32 11.54 -10.06 3.02
C ASP A 32 10.38 -10.43 3.94
N ILE A 33 9.47 -11.29 3.42
CA ILE A 33 8.14 -11.51 4.01
C ILE A 33 8.19 -12.13 5.41
N GLU A 34 9.28 -12.82 5.77
CA GLU A 34 9.47 -13.41 7.09
C GLU A 34 9.73 -12.32 8.15
N ALA A 35 10.48 -11.27 7.80
CA ALA A 35 10.73 -10.13 8.68
C ALA A 35 9.65 -9.03 8.57
N TYR A 36 9.02 -8.90 7.41
CA TYR A 36 8.05 -7.85 7.08
C TYR A 36 6.80 -8.43 6.40
N PRO A 37 5.92 -9.11 7.17
CA PRO A 37 4.78 -9.84 6.61
C PRO A 37 3.69 -8.93 6.04
N GLU A 38 3.69 -7.64 6.36
CA GLU A 38 2.67 -6.68 5.94
C GLU A 38 3.28 -5.45 5.26
N ILE A 39 2.60 -4.97 4.22
CA ILE A 39 2.69 -3.61 3.69
C ILE A 39 1.48 -2.84 4.22
N VAL A 40 1.71 -1.66 4.81
CA VAL A 40 0.66 -0.91 5.49
C VAL A 40 0.55 0.49 4.90
N PHE A 41 -0.69 0.92 4.61
CA PHE A 41 -1.02 2.30 4.29
C PHE A 41 -1.95 2.89 5.35
N GLU A 42 -1.58 4.04 5.90
CA GLU A 42 -2.38 4.79 6.87
C GLU A 42 -2.67 6.19 6.35
N SER A 43 -3.95 6.52 6.15
CA SER A 43 -4.35 7.84 5.67
C SER A 43 -4.11 8.95 6.69
N THR A 44 -3.68 10.10 6.18
CA THR A 44 -3.52 11.35 6.93
C THR A 44 -4.56 12.39 6.52
N ALA A 45 -4.99 12.37 5.25
CA ALA A 45 -6.03 13.24 4.74
C ALA A 45 -6.78 12.63 3.54
N PHE A 46 -8.05 12.97 3.42
CA PHE A 46 -8.87 12.66 2.25
C PHE A 46 -9.55 13.95 1.77
N GLU A 47 -9.16 14.41 0.58
CA GLU A 47 -9.51 15.72 0.03
C GLU A 47 -10.37 15.54 -1.23
N LYS A 48 -11.60 16.07 -1.23
CA LYS A 48 -12.43 16.13 -2.44
C LYS A 48 -11.83 17.14 -3.42
N VAL A 49 -11.66 16.74 -4.68
CA VAL A 49 -11.15 17.60 -5.77
C VAL A 49 -12.31 18.07 -6.65
N SER A 50 -13.09 17.12 -7.14
CA SER A 50 -14.31 17.32 -7.93
C SER A 50 -15.36 16.30 -7.47
N ASP A 51 -16.47 16.12 -8.18
CA ASP A 51 -17.56 15.25 -7.71
C ASP A 51 -17.12 13.80 -7.48
N ASP A 52 -16.37 13.26 -8.43
CA ASP A 52 -15.95 11.86 -8.44
C ASP A 52 -14.44 11.71 -8.20
N GLU A 53 -13.69 12.80 -8.06
CA GLU A 53 -12.23 12.78 -7.85
C GLU A 53 -11.84 13.24 -6.45
N TYR A 54 -10.92 12.49 -5.84
CA TYR A 54 -10.40 12.73 -4.51
C TYR A 54 -8.88 12.53 -4.49
N LYS A 55 -8.21 13.15 -3.51
CA LYS A 55 -6.82 12.85 -3.18
C LYS A 55 -6.75 12.21 -1.80
N LEU A 56 -6.16 11.02 -1.73
CA LEU A 56 -5.88 10.31 -0.48
C LEU A 56 -4.40 10.44 -0.16
N LYS A 57 -4.07 11.15 0.91
CA LYS A 57 -2.70 11.26 1.44
C LYS A 57 -2.53 10.29 2.60
N GLY A 58 -1.35 9.72 2.73
CA GLY A 58 -1.04 8.83 3.83
C GLY A 58 0.38 8.32 3.83
N HIS A 59 0.72 7.61 4.89
CA HIS A 59 2.01 6.95 5.04
C HIS A 59 1.93 5.54 4.50
N LEU A 60 2.80 5.21 3.55
CA LEU A 60 3.02 3.86 3.05
C LEU A 60 4.29 3.30 3.69
N ASN A 61 4.15 2.21 4.44
CA ASN A 61 5.25 1.45 5.01
C ASN A 61 5.51 0.20 4.17
N ILE A 62 6.75 0.05 3.69
CA ILE A 62 7.24 -1.15 3.02
C ILE A 62 8.59 -1.50 3.66
N LYS A 63 8.73 -2.72 4.16
CA LYS A 63 9.98 -3.23 4.76
C LYS A 63 10.52 -2.32 5.88
N GLY A 64 9.61 -1.83 6.74
CA GLY A 64 9.93 -0.94 7.85
C GLY A 64 10.23 0.51 7.46
N VAL A 65 10.31 0.83 6.16
CA VAL A 65 10.53 2.19 5.67
C VAL A 65 9.18 2.84 5.37
N SER A 66 8.87 3.90 6.13
CA SER A 66 7.64 4.68 5.94
C SER A 66 7.90 5.95 5.15
N LYS A 67 7.08 6.22 4.13
CA LYS A 67 7.09 7.46 3.35
C LYS A 67 5.68 7.99 3.14
N GLU A 68 5.53 9.30 3.15
CA GLU A 68 4.26 9.93 2.77
C GLU A 68 4.06 9.85 1.25
N ILE A 69 2.87 9.44 0.83
CA ILE A 69 2.46 9.38 -0.57
C ILE A 69 1.09 10.03 -0.76
N LYS A 70 0.76 10.30 -2.01
CA LYS A 70 -0.54 10.81 -2.44
C LYS A 70 -1.09 9.91 -3.54
N LEU A 71 -2.32 9.46 -3.36
CA LEU A 71 -3.07 8.65 -4.32
C LEU A 71 -4.21 9.47 -4.90
N ASP A 72 -4.41 9.29 -6.20
CA ASP A 72 -5.56 9.81 -6.92
C ASP A 72 -6.67 8.76 -6.83
N VAL A 73 -7.83 9.17 -6.34
CA VAL A 73 -8.96 8.27 -6.06
C VAL A 73 -10.15 8.72 -6.88
N GLU A 74 -10.72 7.80 -7.64
CA GLU A 74 -11.98 7.98 -8.35
C GLU A 74 -13.09 7.24 -7.59
N TYR A 75 -14.24 7.90 -7.44
CA TYR A 75 -15.45 7.36 -6.81
C TYR A 75 -16.63 7.59 -7.75
N GLY A 76 -17.19 6.51 -8.30
CA GLY A 76 -18.33 6.53 -9.25
C GLY A 76 -19.43 5.56 -8.88
#